data_AF-Q9ND34-F1
#
_entry.id   AF-Q9ND34-F1
#
_cell.length_a   1.000
_cell.length_b   1.000
_cell.length_c   1.000
_cell.angle_alpha   90.00
_cell.angle_beta   90.00
_cell.angle_gamma   90.00
#
_symmetry.space_group_name_H-M   'P 1'
#
loop_
_entity.id
_entity.type
_entity.pdbx_description
1 polymer ?
#
loop_
_entity_poly.entity_id
_entity_poly.type
_entity_poly.pdbx_seq_one_letter_code
_entity_poly.pdbx_strand_id
1 'polypeptide(L)' 'PYRRLHLCDQNLEQIRPEQITSTHNLLVDVCMAAKFEGQSITGYYPQYDSKYPSGSSFTMCTMLARSFADIG' A
#
# COMPACT_ATOMS: atom_id res chain seq x y z
N PRO A 1 5.76 11.11 4.47
CA PRO A 1 5.99 11.23 3.01
C PRO A 1 4.64 11.39 2.30
N TYR A 2 4.56 12.11 1.18
CA TYR A 2 3.26 12.41 0.54
C TYR A 2 2.46 11.14 0.21
N ARG A 3 3.14 10.06 -0.23
CA ARG A 3 2.53 8.74 -0.43
C ARG A 3 1.81 8.21 0.82
N ARG A 4 2.45 8.25 2.00
CA ARG A 4 1.89 7.73 3.26
C ARG A 4 0.66 8.52 3.74
N LEU A 5 0.57 9.81 3.41
CA LEU A 5 -0.58 10.64 3.78
C LEU A 5 -1.86 10.24 3.04
N HIS A 6 -1.73 9.54 1.92
CA HIS A 6 -2.83 9.10 1.07
C HIS A 6 -2.77 7.59 0.83
N LEU A 7 -2.51 6.84 1.92
CA LEU A 7 -2.51 5.39 1.90
C LEU A 7 -3.91 4.87 1.55
N CYS A 8 -3.99 3.79 0.76
CA CYS A 8 -5.27 3.17 0.44
C CYS A 8 -5.76 2.23 1.57
N ASP A 9 -6.04 2.78 2.76
CA ASP A 9 -6.40 2.05 3.99
C ASP A 9 -7.81 2.37 4.52
N GLN A 10 -8.62 3.14 3.77
CA GLN A 10 -9.97 3.53 4.18
C GLN A 10 -10.87 2.33 4.57
N ASN A 11 -10.67 1.16 3.94
CA ASN A 11 -11.42 -0.04 4.32
C ASN A 11 -11.03 -0.55 5.72
N LEU A 12 -9.77 -0.34 6.15
CA LEU A 12 -9.29 -0.64 7.50
C LEU A 12 -9.83 0.36 8.53
N GLU A 13 -9.96 1.64 8.15
CA GLU A 13 -10.57 2.66 9.03
C GLU A 13 -12.06 2.42 9.29
N GLN A 14 -12.74 1.76 8.34
CA GLN A 14 -14.18 1.46 8.42
C GLN A 14 -14.49 0.04 8.90
N ILE A 15 -13.49 -0.70 9.36
CA ILE A 15 -13.68 -2.01 9.97
C ILE A 15 -14.64 -1.90 11.16
N ARG A 16 -15.57 -2.85 11.25
CA ARG A 16 -16.39 -3.07 12.43
C ARG A 16 -15.79 -4.20 13.26
N PRO A 17 -15.21 -3.92 14.45
CA PRO A 17 -14.55 -4.93 15.25
C PRO A 17 -15.44 -6.15 15.57
N GLU A 18 -16.75 -5.93 15.68
CA GLU A 18 -17.73 -7.00 15.95
C GLU A 18 -17.85 -8.02 14.81
N GLN A 19 -17.45 -7.64 13.59
CA GLN A 19 -17.45 -8.53 12.43
C GLN A 19 -16.15 -9.34 12.29
N ILE A 20 -15.10 -8.99 13.04
CA ILE A 20 -13.84 -9.74 13.06
C ILE A 20 -13.97 -10.87 14.08
N THR A 21 -14.55 -11.97 13.64
CA THR A 21 -14.71 -13.18 14.46
C THR A 21 -13.52 -14.14 14.35
N SER A 22 -12.66 -13.92 13.34
CA SER A 22 -11.44 -14.69 13.10
C SER A 22 -10.35 -13.81 12.49
N THR A 23 -9.09 -14.28 12.58
CA THR A 23 -7.94 -13.64 11.92
C THR A 23 -8.09 -13.59 10.40
N HIS A 24 -8.88 -14.48 9.80
CA HIS A 24 -9.15 -14.49 8.37
C HIS A 24 -9.98 -13.30 7.91
N ASN A 25 -10.89 -12.78 8.75
CA ASN A 25 -11.67 -11.59 8.40
C ASN A 25 -10.76 -10.37 8.29
N LEU A 26 -9.92 -10.15 9.31
CA LEU A 26 -8.92 -9.09 9.30
C LEU A 26 -7.94 -9.23 8.13
N LEU A 27 -7.50 -10.46 7.82
CA LEU A 27 -6.59 -10.70 6.69
C LEU A 27 -7.20 -10.27 5.35
N VAL A 28 -8.50 -10.48 5.14
CA VAL A 28 -9.17 -10.07 3.90
C VAL A 28 -9.10 -8.54 3.73
N ASP A 29 -9.37 -7.79 4.80
CA ASP A 29 -9.32 -6.33 4.75
C ASP A 29 -7.89 -5.81 4.55
N VAL A 30 -6.89 -6.40 5.22
CA VAL A 30 -5.48 -6.05 5.03
C VAL A 30 -5.02 -6.35 3.60
N CYS A 31 -5.39 -7.52 3.05
CA CYS A 31 -5.08 -7.86 1.66
C CYS A 31 -5.78 -6.92 0.66
N MET A 32 -7.00 -6.49 0.96
CA MET A 32 -7.75 -5.53 0.15
C MET A 32 -7.05 -4.17 0.11
N ALA A 33 -6.61 -3.66 1.27
CA ALA A 33 -5.82 -2.43 1.35
C ALA A 33 -4.50 -2.54 0.57
N ALA A 34 -3.75 -3.63 0.76
CA ALA A 34 -2.50 -3.88 0.05
C ALA A 34 -2.68 -3.96 -1.47
N LYS A 35 -3.77 -4.58 -1.93
CA LYS A 35 -4.11 -4.63 -3.36
C LYS A 35 -4.35 -3.24 -3.93
N PHE A 36 -5.16 -2.42 -3.27
CA PHE A 36 -5.47 -1.07 -3.75
C PHE A 36 -4.26 -0.14 -3.69
N GLU A 37 -3.46 -0.20 -2.63
CA GLU A 37 -2.20 0.54 -2.52
C GLU A 37 -1.20 0.12 -3.61
N GLY A 38 -1.09 -1.17 -3.91
CA GLY A 38 -0.26 -1.64 -5.02
C GLY A 38 -0.73 -1.09 -6.37
N GLN A 39 -2.04 -1.12 -6.63
CA GLN A 39 -2.64 -0.57 -7.85
C GLN A 39 -2.45 0.95 -7.95
N SER A 40 -2.62 1.68 -6.84
CA SER A 40 -2.50 3.14 -6.79
C SER A 40 -1.10 3.61 -7.13
N ILE A 41 -0.05 2.83 -6.83
CA ILE A 41 1.36 3.21 -7.09
C ILE A 41 1.83 2.74 -8.46
N THR A 42 1.33 1.61 -8.97
CA THR A 42 1.80 1.00 -10.23
C THR A 42 1.75 1.98 -11.41
N GLY A 43 0.74 2.85 -11.48
CA GLY A 43 0.62 3.86 -12.53
C GLY A 43 1.59 5.05 -12.43
N TYR A 44 2.22 5.27 -11.27
CA TYR A 44 3.10 6.41 -11.00
C TYR A 44 4.59 6.05 -11.06
N TYR A 45 4.94 4.79 -11.38
CA TYR A 45 6.33 4.34 -11.48
C TYR A 45 7.24 5.26 -12.33
N PRO A 46 6.81 5.82 -13.49
CA PRO A 46 7.70 6.67 -14.29
C PRO A 46 8.07 7.98 -13.57
N GLN A 47 7.16 8.50 -12.75
CA GLN A 47 7.43 9.67 -11.92
C GLN A 47 8.44 9.34 -10.83
N TYR A 48 8.32 8.16 -10.22
CA TYR A 48 9.27 7.69 -9.22
C TYR A 48 10.66 7.42 -9.80
N ASP A 49 10.75 6.86 -11.01
CA ASP A 49 12.01 6.67 -11.74
C ASP A 49 12.70 8.02 -12.01
N SER A 50 11.93 9.02 -12.45
CA SER A 50 12.46 10.36 -12.73
C SER A 50 12.88 11.13 -11.47
N LYS A 51 12.15 10.96 -10.36
CA LYS A 51 12.37 11.65 -9.08
C LYS A 51 13.44 11.00 -8.22
N TYR A 52 13.58 9.68 -8.34
CA TYR A 52 14.61 8.89 -7.68
C TYR A 52 15.47 8.22 -8.76
N PRO A 53 16.29 8.99 -9.51
CA PRO A 53 17.24 8.45 -10.48
C PRO A 53 18.42 7.82 -9.73
N SER A 54 18.15 6.88 -8.83
CA SER A 54 19.15 6.29 -7.93
C SER A 54 19.92 5.14 -8.59
N GLY A 55 19.93 5.06 -9.93
CA GLY A 55 20.56 3.97 -10.68
C GLY A 55 19.95 2.58 -10.42
N SER A 56 18.86 2.50 -9.67
CA SER A 56 18.17 1.25 -9.34
C SER A 56 17.09 1.00 -10.38
N SER A 57 17.16 -0.12 -11.09
CA SER A 57 16.13 -0.59 -12.01
C SER A 57 14.87 -1.12 -11.30
N PHE A 58 14.79 -0.97 -9.96
CA PHE A 58 13.76 -1.55 -9.09
C PHE A 58 13.01 -0.49 -8.28
N THR A 59 12.90 0.73 -8.78
CA THR A 59 12.17 1.85 -8.17
C THR A 59 10.73 1.48 -7.83
N MET A 60 10.04 0.74 -8.71
CA MET A 60 8.69 0.23 -8.43
C MET A 60 8.67 -0.70 -7.21
N CYS A 61 9.57 -1.69 -7.15
CA CYS A 61 9.68 -2.60 -6.00
C CYS A 61 10.03 -1.84 -4.71
N THR A 62 10.86 -0.81 -4.80
CA THR A 62 11.24 0.05 -3.67
C THR A 62 10.01 0.80 -3.12
N MET A 63 9.16 1.31 -4.02
CA MET A 63 7.93 2.00 -3.62
C MET A 63 6.92 1.04 -3.00
N LEU A 64 6.74 -0.15 -3.57
CA LEU A 64 5.90 -1.20 -2.99
C LEU A 64 6.38 -1.64 -1.61
N ALA A 65 7.69 -1.85 -1.43
CA ALA A 65 8.25 -2.24 -0.14
C ALA A 65 8.01 -1.17 0.94
N ARG A 66 8.12 0.11 0.58
CA ARG A 66 7.81 1.22 1.50
C ARG A 66 6.33 1.28 1.86
N SER A 67 5.42 1.00 0.92
CA SER A 67 3.99 0.93 1.21
C SER A 67 3.62 -0.28 2.05
N PHE A 68 4.22 -1.44 1.79
CA PHE A 68 4.05 -2.61 2.62
C PHE A 68 4.45 -2.35 4.08
N ALA A 69 5.57 -1.65 4.30
CA ALA A 69 6.02 -1.24 5.63
C ALA A 69 5.16 -0.12 6.28
N ASP A 70 4.28 0.54 5.52
CA ASP A 70 3.32 1.50 6.10
C ASP A 70 1.99 0.83 6.45
N ILE A 71 1.62 -0.26 5.77
CA ILE A 71 0.41 -1.07 6.05
C ILE A 71 0.62 -1.99 7.27
N GLY A 72 1.81 -2.58 7.40
CA GLY A 72 2.18 -3.48 8.50
C GLY A 72 2.74 -2.75 9.71
#